data_AF-A0A2N6VP38-F1
#
_entry.id   AF-A0A2N6VP38-F1
#
_cell.length_a   1.000
_cell.length_b   1.000
_cell.length_c   1.000
_cell.angle_alpha   90.00
_cell.angle_beta   90.00
_cell.angle_gamma   90.00
#
_symmetry.space_group_name_H-M   'P 1'
#
loop_
_entity.id
_entity.type
_entity.pdbx_description
1 polymer ?
#
loop_
_entity_poly.entity_id
_entity_poly.type
_entity_poly.pdbx_seq_one_letter_code
_entity_poly.pdbx_strand_id
1 'polypeptide(L)'
;MNSLLTALSLNPGTITQGADLARILITTIDNARVSIKDGDVIAIDHKLVAIALNGTTSGAGAEEFAQAIREHSRETIAARTYGYPPSTMRLVRTPHNTVELNAGISVTNGTLILPLDDPQASAEKLHDTFRREYGVRMGLVLTTSLPHPFRHGQRPAALASVGIESQRVADEIASAASLTDISMGLAVIRGTDAGMTNEAIDHDTLGPFADWFAHGSAESVYLAMGIDPQKTPALSGDDTDDILTKVTRAISAVRLGTPRTPGENAWRIRPAGSGSRIEIDPANIELTSHAGGHPMMEATVGLGALIDRLTTALAVENLDVSVDYVWGERGTTEGAHVDVSFRGAS
;
A
#
# COMPACT_ATOMS: atom_id res chain seq x y z
N MET A 1 24.97 -33.84 -2.69
CA MET A 1 23.69 -34.55 -2.62
C MET A 1 22.61 -33.56 -3.04
N ASN A 2 21.75 -33.90 -4.01
CA ASN A 2 20.58 -33.08 -4.29
C ASN A 2 19.60 -33.26 -3.14
N SER A 3 19.66 -32.37 -2.14
CA SER A 3 18.66 -32.33 -1.08
C SER A 3 17.33 -31.92 -1.72
N LEU A 4 16.31 -32.76 -1.58
CA LEU A 4 14.94 -32.42 -1.97
C LEU A 4 14.40 -31.35 -1.01
N LEU A 5 13.86 -30.26 -1.55
CA LEU A 5 13.14 -29.27 -0.75
C LEU A 5 11.79 -29.85 -0.32
N THR A 6 11.54 -29.88 0.99
CA THR A 6 10.27 -30.35 1.56
C THR A 6 9.68 -29.26 2.45
N ALA A 7 8.37 -29.06 2.38
CA ALA A 7 7.62 -28.17 3.27
C ALA A 7 6.45 -28.94 3.89
N LEU A 8 6.31 -28.88 5.21
CA LEU A 8 5.22 -29.53 5.95
C LEU A 8 4.55 -28.51 6.87
N SER A 9 3.32 -28.13 6.56
CA SER A 9 2.50 -27.27 7.41
C SER A 9 1.89 -28.03 8.57
N LEU A 10 1.80 -27.35 9.71
CA LEU A 10 1.21 -27.82 10.95
C LEU A 10 0.32 -26.71 11.54
N ASN A 11 -0.81 -27.09 12.09
CA ASN A 11 -1.76 -26.17 12.70
C ASN A 11 -1.69 -26.30 14.24
N PRO A 12 -1.30 -25.24 14.97
CA PRO A 12 -1.21 -25.27 16.43
C PRO A 12 -2.57 -25.12 17.14
N GLY A 13 -3.65 -24.89 16.40
CA GLY A 13 -4.96 -24.58 16.93
C GLY A 13 -5.10 -23.12 17.34
N THR A 14 -6.05 -22.83 18.22
CA THR A 14 -6.35 -21.47 18.66
C THR A 14 -5.27 -20.93 19.60
N ILE A 15 -4.73 -19.75 19.26
CA ILE A 15 -3.81 -19.01 20.12
C ILE A 15 -4.58 -17.88 20.81
N THR A 16 -4.22 -17.61 22.08
CA THR A 16 -4.77 -16.50 22.87
C THR A 16 -3.65 -15.61 23.36
N GLN A 17 -4.00 -14.38 23.74
CA GLN A 17 -3.05 -13.46 24.38
C GLN A 17 -2.41 -14.10 25.62
N GLY A 18 -1.11 -13.88 25.79
CA GLY A 18 -0.32 -14.40 26.90
C GLY A 18 0.04 -15.89 26.81
N ALA A 19 -0.35 -16.58 25.74
CA ALA A 19 0.01 -17.98 25.54
C ALA A 19 1.54 -18.14 25.37
N ASP A 20 2.09 -19.22 25.92
CA ASP A 20 3.47 -19.64 25.64
C ASP A 20 3.52 -20.23 24.23
N LEU A 21 3.61 -19.34 23.24
CA LEU A 21 3.56 -19.71 21.83
C LEU A 21 4.68 -20.69 21.47
N ALA A 22 5.90 -20.49 21.97
CA ALA A 22 7.02 -21.38 21.68
C ALA A 22 6.70 -22.81 22.13
N ARG A 23 6.22 -22.96 23.37
CA ARG A 23 5.86 -24.28 23.92
C ARG A 23 4.72 -24.93 23.14
N ILE A 24 3.72 -24.15 22.71
CA ILE A 24 2.61 -24.64 21.89
C ILE A 24 3.14 -25.17 20.56
N LEU A 25 3.90 -24.36 19.81
CA LEU A 25 4.42 -24.73 18.50
C LEU A 25 5.35 -25.96 18.56
N ILE A 26 6.22 -26.04 19.57
CA ILE A 26 7.05 -27.23 19.85
C ILE A 26 6.17 -28.47 20.05
N THR A 27 5.14 -28.36 20.90
CA THR A 27 4.20 -29.47 21.15
C THR A 27 3.49 -29.90 19.87
N THR A 28 3.12 -28.95 19.01
CA THR A 28 2.50 -29.22 17.71
C THR A 28 3.43 -30.01 16.79
N ILE A 29 4.70 -29.63 16.69
CA ILE A 29 5.73 -30.33 15.92
C ILE A 29 5.93 -31.76 16.44
N ASP A 30 6.08 -31.91 17.76
CA ASP A 30 6.36 -33.18 18.40
C ASP A 30 5.19 -34.16 18.27
N ASN A 31 3.95 -33.68 18.45
CA ASN A 31 2.74 -34.47 18.26
C ASN A 31 2.57 -34.94 16.82
N ALA A 32 3.00 -34.13 15.85
CA ALA A 32 3.05 -34.51 14.44
C ALA A 32 4.21 -35.47 14.11
N ARG A 33 5.05 -35.80 15.10
CA ARG A 33 6.22 -36.69 14.98
C ARG A 33 7.24 -36.19 13.94
N VAL A 34 7.37 -34.87 13.82
CA VAL A 34 8.33 -34.23 12.94
C VAL A 34 9.63 -34.02 13.70
N SER A 35 10.69 -34.71 13.30
CA SER A 35 12.03 -34.45 13.84
C SER A 35 12.64 -33.24 13.17
N ILE A 36 13.01 -32.22 13.95
CA ILE A 36 13.80 -31.07 13.47
C ILE A 36 15.26 -31.50 13.36
N LYS A 37 15.90 -31.15 12.25
CA LYS A 37 17.29 -31.50 11.93
C LYS A 37 18.11 -30.25 11.69
N ASP A 38 19.43 -30.40 11.76
CA ASP A 38 20.35 -29.39 11.24
C ASP A 38 19.97 -29.04 9.80
N GLY A 39 19.91 -27.75 9.48
CA GLY A 39 19.52 -27.29 8.15
C GLY A 39 18.06 -26.87 8.01
N ASP A 40 17.19 -27.32 8.91
CA ASP A 40 15.75 -27.05 8.82
C ASP A 40 15.43 -25.59 9.15
N VAL A 41 14.36 -25.07 8.56
CA VAL A 41 13.82 -23.75 8.85
C VAL A 41 12.37 -23.87 9.30
N ILE A 42 12.03 -23.19 10.38
CA ILE A 42 10.67 -23.12 10.92
C ILE A 42 10.06 -21.81 10.47
N ALA A 43 9.13 -21.89 9.52
CA ALA A 43 8.31 -20.76 9.09
C ALA A 43 7.08 -20.66 10.01
N ILE A 44 6.72 -19.46 10.44
CA ILE A 44 5.59 -19.22 11.36
C ILE A 44 4.80 -18.03 10.82
N ASP A 45 3.48 -18.15 10.70
CA ASP A 45 2.64 -16.98 10.41
C ASP A 45 2.75 -15.95 11.53
N HIS A 46 3.22 -14.74 11.20
CA HIS A 46 3.47 -13.68 12.18
C HIS A 46 2.21 -13.32 13.00
N LYS A 47 1.00 -13.56 12.47
CA LYS A 47 -0.26 -13.34 13.19
C LYS A 47 -0.36 -14.18 14.46
N LEU A 48 0.21 -15.38 14.50
CA LEU A 48 0.23 -16.21 15.71
C LEU A 48 1.02 -15.53 16.83
N VAL A 49 2.16 -14.94 16.46
CA VAL A 49 3.02 -14.17 17.37
C VAL A 49 2.30 -12.91 17.83
N ALA A 50 1.70 -12.18 16.89
CA ALA A 50 0.94 -10.97 17.19
C ALA A 50 -0.22 -11.24 18.17
N ILE A 51 -1.00 -12.30 17.96
CA ILE A 51 -2.09 -12.68 18.87
C ILE A 51 -1.55 -13.08 20.24
N ALA A 52 -0.46 -13.86 20.30
CA ALA A 52 0.11 -14.28 21.58
C ALA A 52 0.61 -13.09 22.41
N LEU A 53 1.19 -12.07 21.78
CA LEU A 53 1.73 -10.89 22.46
C LEU A 53 0.65 -9.83 22.73
N ASN A 54 -0.10 -9.46 21.70
CA ASN A 54 -0.96 -8.27 21.68
C ASN A 54 -2.43 -8.61 21.87
N GLY A 55 -2.81 -9.87 21.67
CA GLY A 55 -4.21 -10.29 21.65
C GLY A 55 -4.95 -9.84 20.39
N THR A 56 -6.26 -9.67 20.52
CA THR A 56 -7.14 -9.27 19.42
C THR A 56 -8.21 -8.31 19.90
N THR A 57 -8.64 -7.39 19.04
CA THR A 57 -9.69 -6.42 19.36
C THR A 57 -10.95 -6.72 18.55
N SER A 58 -12.02 -7.16 19.21
CA SER A 58 -13.32 -7.43 18.57
C SER A 58 -14.18 -6.17 18.45
N GLY A 59 -15.02 -6.13 17.42
CA GLY A 59 -16.04 -5.10 17.25
C GLY A 59 -15.48 -3.77 16.72
N ALA A 60 -14.29 -3.81 16.13
CA ALA A 60 -13.62 -2.59 15.71
C ALA A 60 -14.36 -1.90 14.56
N GLY A 61 -14.64 -0.61 14.74
CA GLY A 61 -15.26 0.23 13.73
C GLY A 61 -14.29 0.66 12.62
N ALA A 62 -14.83 1.26 11.55
CA ALA A 62 -14.01 1.78 10.45
C ALA A 62 -13.01 2.85 10.90
N GLU A 63 -13.39 3.68 11.88
CA GLU A 63 -12.50 4.73 12.42
C GLU A 63 -11.39 4.14 13.29
N GLU A 64 -11.69 3.14 14.12
CA GLU A 64 -10.68 2.45 14.94
C GLU A 64 -9.66 1.72 14.06
N PHE A 65 -10.13 1.09 12.98
CA PHE A 65 -9.25 0.49 11.98
C PHE A 65 -8.37 1.54 11.29
N ALA A 66 -8.94 2.67 10.89
CA ALA A 66 -8.18 3.76 10.28
C ALA A 66 -7.16 4.37 11.25
N GLN A 67 -7.51 4.49 12.53
CA GLN A 67 -6.61 4.97 13.58
C GLN A 67 -5.45 4.00 13.82
N ALA A 68 -5.72 2.70 13.95
CA ALA A 68 -4.68 1.70 14.10
C ALA A 68 -3.71 1.71 12.92
N ILE A 69 -4.19 1.85 11.67
CA ILE A 69 -3.31 2.02 10.52
C ILE A 69 -2.41 3.23 10.69
N ARG A 70 -2.95 4.39 11.10
CA ARG A 70 -2.14 5.62 11.29
C ARG A 70 -1.07 5.44 12.37
N GLU A 71 -1.40 4.78 13.47
CA GLU A 71 -0.48 4.54 14.60
C GLU A 71 0.69 3.60 14.22
N HIS A 72 0.43 2.63 13.35
CA HIS A 72 1.44 1.67 12.89
C HIS A 72 2.04 2.00 11.52
N SER A 73 1.80 3.21 11.00
CA SER A 73 2.36 3.68 9.72
C SER A 73 3.31 4.85 9.93
N ARG A 74 4.43 4.82 9.20
CA ARG A 74 5.33 5.97 9.04
C ARG A 74 4.83 6.92 7.96
N GLU A 75 4.38 6.37 6.85
CA GLU A 75 3.86 7.16 5.72
C GLU A 75 2.81 6.37 4.93
N THR A 76 1.86 7.08 4.32
CA THR A 76 0.94 6.49 3.33
C THR A 76 1.53 6.66 1.93
N ILE A 77 1.69 5.55 1.22
CA ILE A 77 2.23 5.48 -0.15
C ILE A 77 1.10 5.65 -1.17
N ALA A 78 -0.05 5.02 -0.93
CA ALA A 78 -1.25 5.11 -1.75
C ALA A 78 -2.50 4.73 -0.95
N ALA A 79 -3.66 5.25 -1.34
CA ALA A 79 -4.94 4.89 -0.74
C ALA A 79 -6.02 4.68 -1.80
N ARG A 80 -6.80 3.59 -1.67
CA ARG A 80 -7.89 3.27 -2.60
C ARG A 80 -9.16 2.92 -1.84
N THR A 81 -10.31 3.37 -2.33
CA THR A 81 -11.64 2.99 -1.84
C THR A 81 -12.22 1.84 -2.65
N TYR A 82 -12.88 0.91 -1.96
CA TYR A 82 -13.51 -0.27 -2.57
C TYR A 82 -14.90 -0.49 -2.01
N GLY A 83 -15.81 -0.95 -2.86
CA GLY A 83 -17.16 -1.40 -2.51
C GLY A 83 -18.11 -0.29 -2.05
N TYR A 84 -19.34 -0.70 -1.70
CA TYR A 84 -20.36 0.17 -1.14
C TYR A 84 -21.03 -0.48 0.09
N PRO A 85 -20.99 0.13 1.29
CA PRO A 85 -20.33 1.41 1.61
C PRO A 85 -18.80 1.34 1.44
N PRO A 86 -18.14 2.47 1.12
CA PRO A 86 -16.72 2.48 0.76
C PRO A 86 -15.82 2.10 1.93
N SER A 87 -14.91 1.16 1.68
CA SER A 87 -13.81 0.81 2.57
C SER A 87 -12.49 1.30 1.98
N THR A 88 -11.68 2.00 2.78
CA THR A 88 -10.39 2.52 2.30
C THR A 88 -9.26 1.56 2.68
N MET A 89 -8.59 1.02 1.67
CA MET A 89 -7.34 0.30 1.83
C MET A 89 -6.16 1.25 1.65
N ARG A 90 -5.13 1.10 2.47
CA ARG A 90 -3.94 1.96 2.45
C ARG A 90 -2.70 1.12 2.24
N LEU A 91 -1.89 1.48 1.25
CA LEU A 91 -0.53 1.01 1.12
C LEU A 91 0.36 1.96 1.93
N VAL A 92 1.11 1.44 2.88
CA VAL A 92 1.87 2.27 3.84
C VAL A 92 3.28 1.74 4.01
N ARG A 93 4.21 2.63 4.38
CA ARG A 93 5.50 2.20 4.95
C ARG A 93 5.36 2.09 6.45
N THR A 94 5.78 0.97 7.02
CA THR A 94 5.79 0.73 8.47
C THR A 94 7.05 1.36 9.11
N PRO A 95 7.12 1.44 10.46
CA PRO A 95 8.37 1.79 11.16
C PRO A 95 9.54 0.86 10.85
N HIS A 96 9.26 -0.37 10.40
CA HIS A 96 10.27 -1.39 10.03
C HIS A 96 10.71 -1.30 8.57
N ASN A 97 10.42 -0.18 7.90
CA ASN A 97 10.70 0.07 6.48
C ASN A 97 10.06 -0.93 5.49
N THR A 98 9.16 -1.81 5.94
CA THR A 98 8.34 -2.66 5.07
C THR A 98 7.21 -1.86 4.43
N VAL A 99 6.84 -2.23 3.20
CA VAL A 99 5.69 -1.65 2.50
C VAL A 99 4.53 -2.64 2.59
N GLU A 100 3.54 -2.30 3.41
CA GLU A 100 2.46 -3.20 3.79
C GLU A 100 1.10 -2.61 3.49
N LEU A 101 0.14 -3.50 3.25
CA LEU A 101 -1.26 -3.14 3.15
C LEU A 101 -1.81 -2.97 4.58
N ASN A 102 -2.43 -1.82 4.86
CA ASN A 102 -3.01 -1.47 6.15
C ASN A 102 -2.06 -1.68 7.34
N ALA A 103 -0.76 -1.40 7.16
CA ALA A 103 0.29 -1.60 8.16
C ALA A 103 0.42 -3.05 8.69
N GLY A 104 -0.01 -4.05 7.90
CA GLY A 104 -0.03 -5.44 8.32
C GLY A 104 -1.19 -5.78 9.27
N ILE A 105 -2.07 -4.83 9.57
CA ILE A 105 -3.26 -5.07 10.41
C ILE A 105 -4.24 -5.98 9.66
N SER A 106 -4.56 -7.11 10.29
CA SER A 106 -5.53 -8.06 9.74
C SER A 106 -6.89 -7.87 10.39
N VAL A 107 -7.95 -7.93 9.57
CA VAL A 107 -9.34 -7.94 10.03
C VAL A 107 -9.94 -9.30 9.67
N THR A 108 -10.42 -10.04 10.66
CA THR A 108 -11.12 -11.31 10.42
C THR A 108 -12.40 -11.34 11.24
N ASN A 109 -13.56 -11.43 10.56
CA ASN A 109 -14.88 -11.44 11.21
C ASN A 109 -15.08 -10.28 12.23
N GLY A 110 -14.63 -9.07 11.88
CA GLY A 110 -14.72 -7.89 12.77
C GLY A 110 -13.75 -7.91 13.95
N THR A 111 -12.75 -8.80 13.94
CA THR A 111 -11.67 -8.87 14.93
C THR A 111 -10.37 -8.38 14.31
N LEU A 112 -9.75 -7.39 14.95
CA LEU A 112 -8.46 -6.85 14.57
C LEU A 112 -7.32 -7.64 15.21
N ILE A 113 -6.27 -7.86 14.41
CA ILE A 113 -4.95 -8.31 14.86
C ILE A 113 -3.98 -7.19 14.52
N LEU A 114 -3.40 -6.57 15.55
CA LEU A 114 -2.39 -5.53 15.41
C LEU A 114 -1.03 -6.14 15.01
N PRO A 115 -0.19 -5.42 14.26
CA PRO A 115 1.14 -5.90 13.87
C PRO A 115 2.08 -6.04 15.07
N LEU A 116 3.24 -6.65 14.84
CA LEU A 116 4.31 -6.75 15.83
C LEU A 116 5.10 -5.43 15.90
N ASP A 117 5.36 -4.96 17.13
CA ASP A 117 6.19 -3.78 17.36
C ASP A 117 7.67 -4.04 17.02
N ASP A 118 8.16 -5.25 17.25
CA ASP A 118 9.50 -5.70 16.85
C ASP A 118 9.44 -7.16 16.37
N PRO A 119 9.21 -7.38 15.06
CA PRO A 119 9.18 -8.71 14.48
C PRO A 119 10.49 -9.48 14.66
N GLN A 120 11.64 -8.78 14.59
CA GLN A 120 12.96 -9.40 14.63
C GLN A 120 13.28 -9.90 16.04
N ALA A 121 13.09 -9.09 17.09
CA ALA A 121 13.27 -9.53 18.47
C ALA A 121 12.32 -10.68 18.84
N SER A 122 11.09 -10.67 18.28
CA SER A 122 10.14 -11.78 18.46
C SER A 122 10.63 -13.07 17.80
N ALA A 123 11.19 -12.98 16.59
CA ALA A 123 11.78 -14.10 15.88
C ALA A 123 13.00 -14.68 16.61
N GLU A 124 13.89 -13.83 17.14
CA GLU A 124 15.07 -14.23 17.91
C GLU A 124 14.68 -14.98 19.19
N LYS A 125 13.69 -14.46 19.94
CA LYS A 125 13.20 -15.11 21.16
C LYS A 125 12.60 -16.50 20.89
N LEU A 126 11.84 -16.63 19.81
CA LEU A 126 11.31 -17.92 19.38
C LEU A 126 12.45 -18.85 18.96
N HIS A 127 13.36 -18.38 18.11
CA HIS A 127 14.50 -19.14 17.61
C HIS A 127 15.35 -19.69 18.75
N ASP A 128 15.70 -18.85 19.73
CA ASP A 128 16.45 -19.23 20.93
C ASP A 128 15.76 -20.35 21.73
N THR A 129 14.44 -20.28 21.84
CA THR A 129 13.66 -21.28 22.58
C THR A 129 13.65 -22.62 21.86
N PHE A 130 13.41 -22.61 20.55
CA PHE A 130 13.44 -23.80 19.71
C PHE A 130 14.85 -24.41 19.63
N ARG A 131 15.88 -23.56 19.55
CA ARG A 131 17.28 -24.01 19.54
C ARG A 131 17.66 -24.69 20.86
N ARG A 132 17.21 -24.17 22.01
CA ARG A 132 17.40 -24.83 23.31
C ARG A 132 16.68 -26.18 23.40
N GLU A 133 15.47 -26.27 22.85
CA GLU A 133 14.66 -27.49 22.88
C GLU A 133 15.26 -28.58 21.98
N TYR A 134 15.54 -28.26 20.72
CA TYR A 134 15.94 -29.25 19.72
C TYR A 134 17.46 -29.47 19.64
N GLY A 135 18.28 -28.50 20.08
CA GLY A 135 19.74 -28.63 20.11
C GLY A 135 20.40 -28.69 18.71
N VAL A 136 19.71 -28.23 17.67
CA VAL A 136 20.16 -28.27 16.26
C VAL A 136 20.41 -26.88 15.69
N ARG A 137 21.20 -26.77 14.62
CA ARG A 137 21.31 -25.55 13.80
C ARG A 137 20.11 -25.46 12.86
N MET A 138 19.12 -24.68 13.28
CA MET A 138 17.92 -24.38 12.49
C MET A 138 17.77 -22.88 12.23
N GLY A 139 16.99 -22.52 11.21
CA GLY A 139 16.55 -21.16 10.94
C GLY A 139 15.10 -20.93 11.37
N LEU A 140 14.68 -19.68 11.42
CA LEU A 140 13.30 -19.30 11.69
C LEU A 140 12.89 -18.14 10.79
N VAL A 141 11.66 -18.17 10.27
CA VAL A 141 11.06 -17.09 9.49
C VAL A 141 9.70 -16.76 10.07
N LEU A 142 9.44 -15.48 10.35
CA LEU A 142 8.07 -14.99 10.51
C LEU A 142 7.55 -14.57 9.14
N THR A 143 6.47 -15.20 8.68
CA THR A 143 5.93 -14.95 7.34
C THR A 143 4.86 -13.88 7.37
N THR A 144 4.83 -13.02 6.35
CA THR A 144 3.76 -12.07 6.07
C THR A 144 3.39 -12.11 4.58
N SER A 145 2.33 -11.38 4.21
CA SER A 145 1.92 -11.19 2.82
C SER A 145 2.17 -9.73 2.43
N LEU A 146 3.05 -9.52 1.46
CA LEU A 146 3.38 -8.19 0.95
C LEU A 146 2.73 -7.93 -0.42
N PRO A 147 2.47 -6.67 -0.77
CA PRO A 147 2.14 -6.26 -2.13
C PRO A 147 3.20 -6.72 -3.12
N HIS A 148 2.78 -7.03 -4.35
CA HIS A 148 3.68 -7.42 -5.43
C HIS A 148 3.50 -6.48 -6.64
N PRO A 149 4.27 -5.37 -6.70
CA PRO A 149 4.14 -4.39 -7.78
C PRO A 149 4.19 -5.05 -9.16
N PHE A 150 3.35 -4.55 -10.07
CA PHE A 150 3.19 -5.04 -11.45
C PHE A 150 2.62 -6.46 -11.60
N ARG A 151 2.15 -7.10 -10.52
CA ARG A 151 1.42 -8.37 -10.58
C ARG A 151 0.11 -8.31 -9.79
N HIS A 152 -0.88 -9.07 -10.23
CA HIS A 152 -2.11 -9.24 -9.45
C HIS A 152 -1.85 -10.16 -8.25
N GLY A 153 -2.41 -9.79 -7.09
CA GLY A 153 -2.29 -10.54 -5.85
C GLY A 153 -1.19 -10.04 -4.91
N GLN A 154 -0.97 -10.79 -3.84
CA GLN A 154 0.07 -10.56 -2.86
C GLN A 154 1.14 -11.64 -2.98
N ARG A 155 2.35 -11.35 -2.50
CA ARG A 155 3.43 -12.34 -2.40
C ARG A 155 3.68 -12.68 -0.92
N PRO A 156 3.99 -13.93 -0.60
CA PRO A 156 4.60 -14.27 0.67
C PRO A 156 5.97 -13.59 0.81
N ALA A 157 6.33 -13.23 2.03
CA ALA A 157 7.63 -12.66 2.37
C ALA A 157 8.00 -13.00 3.82
N ALA A 158 9.29 -12.87 4.14
CA ALA A 158 9.77 -12.89 5.50
C ALA A 158 9.60 -11.50 6.11
N LEU A 159 8.80 -11.38 7.17
CA LEU A 159 8.74 -10.17 8.00
C LEU A 159 9.95 -10.08 8.94
N ALA A 160 10.42 -11.23 9.41
CA ALA A 160 11.62 -11.37 10.22
C ALA A 160 12.27 -12.74 9.94
N SER A 161 13.58 -12.83 10.16
CA SER A 161 14.30 -14.09 9.97
C SER A 161 15.53 -14.20 10.87
N VAL A 162 15.85 -15.42 11.27
CA VAL A 162 17.00 -15.75 12.12
C VAL A 162 17.69 -17.00 11.56
N GLY A 163 19.02 -16.96 11.45
CA GLY A 163 19.81 -18.10 10.98
C GLY A 163 19.77 -18.37 9.47
N ILE A 164 19.37 -17.37 8.68
CA ILE A 164 19.27 -17.42 7.20
C ILE A 164 20.24 -16.40 6.62
N GLU A 165 20.81 -16.62 5.44
CA GLU A 165 21.92 -15.80 4.94
C GLU A 165 21.52 -14.41 4.42
N SER A 166 20.29 -14.26 3.94
CA SER A 166 19.80 -12.99 3.40
C SER A 166 18.27 -12.93 3.40
N GLN A 167 17.75 -11.71 3.34
CA GLN A 167 16.30 -11.48 3.20
C GLN A 167 15.72 -12.12 1.93
N ARG A 168 16.47 -12.17 0.84
CA ARG A 168 16.01 -12.79 -0.42
C ARG A 168 15.77 -14.27 -0.25
N VAL A 169 16.67 -14.96 0.45
CA VAL A 169 16.51 -16.39 0.77
C VAL A 169 15.36 -16.60 1.75
N ALA A 170 15.23 -15.72 2.75
CA ALA A 170 14.11 -15.77 3.69
C ALA A 170 12.75 -15.60 2.97
N ASP A 171 12.66 -14.70 1.98
CA ASP A 171 11.46 -14.50 1.15
C ASP A 171 11.13 -15.74 0.29
N GLU A 172 12.13 -16.41 -0.28
CA GLU A 172 11.93 -17.67 -1.01
C GLU A 172 11.47 -18.80 -0.08
N ILE A 173 12.00 -18.88 1.14
CA ILE A 173 11.55 -19.83 2.15
C ILE A 173 10.12 -19.54 2.60
N ALA A 174 9.77 -18.27 2.85
CA ALA A 174 8.40 -17.86 3.14
C ALA A 174 7.46 -18.22 1.99
N SER A 175 7.91 -18.07 0.74
CA SER A 175 7.17 -18.47 -0.45
C SER A 175 6.93 -19.98 -0.50
N ALA A 176 7.96 -20.79 -0.25
CA ALA A 176 7.83 -22.25 -0.15
C ALA A 176 6.86 -22.68 0.96
N ALA A 177 6.92 -22.03 2.13
CA ALA A 177 6.01 -22.27 3.23
C ALA A 177 4.55 -21.95 2.86
N SER A 178 4.32 -20.84 2.15
CA SER A 178 2.97 -20.42 1.76
C SER A 178 2.24 -21.41 0.84
N LEU A 179 2.97 -22.21 0.05
CA LEU A 179 2.39 -23.24 -0.83
C LEU A 179 1.72 -24.37 -0.05
N THR A 180 1.98 -24.46 1.26
CA THR A 180 1.40 -25.48 2.15
C THR A 180 0.17 -24.99 2.92
N ASP A 181 -0.34 -23.80 2.60
CA ASP A 181 -1.41 -23.11 3.34
C ASP A 181 -1.07 -22.89 4.81
N ILE A 182 0.04 -22.18 5.06
CA ILE A 182 0.56 -21.87 6.40
C ILE A 182 -0.28 -20.82 7.17
N SER A 183 -1.38 -20.32 6.61
CA SER A 183 -2.16 -19.25 7.25
C SER A 183 -2.61 -19.67 8.66
N MET A 184 -2.28 -18.86 9.66
CA MET A 184 -2.51 -19.15 11.08
C MET A 184 -1.85 -20.47 11.54
N GLY A 185 -0.69 -20.79 10.98
CA GLY A 185 0.05 -22.01 11.26
C GLY A 185 1.57 -21.83 11.27
N LEU A 186 2.27 -22.97 11.26
CA LEU A 186 3.71 -23.03 11.06
C LEU A 186 4.03 -24.07 9.98
N ALA A 187 5.24 -24.02 9.41
CA ALA A 187 5.74 -25.07 8.54
C ALA A 187 7.21 -25.38 8.83
N VAL A 188 7.56 -26.65 8.71
CA VAL A 188 8.96 -27.09 8.73
C VAL A 188 9.43 -27.23 7.29
N ILE A 189 10.46 -26.46 6.94
CA ILE A 189 11.10 -26.44 5.63
C ILE A 189 12.45 -27.14 5.74
N ARG A 190 12.71 -28.10 4.85
CA ARG A 190 13.94 -28.90 4.83
C ARG A 190 14.60 -28.85 3.46
N GLY A 191 15.93 -28.90 3.43
CA GLY A 191 16.74 -28.85 2.20
C GLY A 191 17.28 -27.46 1.90
N THR A 192 17.39 -26.60 2.92
CA THR A 192 17.78 -25.19 2.84
C THR A 192 19.21 -24.91 3.32
N ASP A 193 20.05 -25.95 3.45
CA ASP A 193 21.39 -25.88 4.06
C ASP A 193 22.29 -24.77 3.49
N ALA A 194 22.20 -24.53 2.18
CA ALA A 194 23.02 -23.54 1.47
C ALA A 194 22.68 -22.09 1.86
N GLY A 195 21.47 -21.85 2.36
CA GLY A 195 20.97 -20.52 2.70
C GLY A 195 21.05 -20.19 4.19
N MET A 196 21.78 -20.96 4.97
CA MET A 196 21.88 -20.79 6.42
C MET A 196 23.12 -20.01 6.85
N THR A 197 23.00 -19.21 7.90
CA THR A 197 24.11 -18.48 8.52
C THR A 197 23.99 -18.48 10.05
N ASN A 198 25.05 -18.07 10.73
CA ASN A 198 25.03 -17.73 12.16
C ASN A 198 25.09 -16.22 12.42
N GLU A 199 25.18 -15.41 11.36
CA GLU A 199 25.19 -13.95 11.45
C GLU A 199 23.77 -13.40 11.56
N ALA A 200 23.61 -12.28 12.26
CA ALA A 200 22.34 -11.56 12.28
C ALA A 200 22.13 -10.87 10.92
N ILE A 201 20.94 -11.02 10.34
CA ILE A 201 20.55 -10.25 9.15
C ILE A 201 19.83 -8.99 9.59
N ASP A 202 20.23 -7.85 9.03
CA ASP A 202 19.43 -6.64 9.06
C ASP A 202 18.38 -6.67 7.92
N HIS A 203 17.12 -6.39 8.27
CA HIS A 203 16.02 -6.28 7.30
C HIS A 203 16.01 -4.94 6.56
N ASP A 204 16.94 -4.03 6.86
CA ASP A 204 17.11 -2.77 6.11
C ASP A 204 17.60 -3.05 4.68
N THR A 205 16.63 -3.41 3.84
CA THR A 205 16.81 -3.90 2.47
C THR A 205 16.57 -2.84 1.42
N LEU A 206 16.42 -1.58 1.84
CA LEU A 206 16.65 -0.45 0.96
C LEU A 206 18.15 -0.46 0.66
N GLY A 207 18.53 -1.20 -0.38
CA GLY A 207 19.90 -1.17 -0.90
C GLY A 207 20.33 0.27 -1.21
N PRO A 208 21.53 0.48 -1.78
CA PRO A 208 22.10 1.82 -1.91
C PRO A 208 21.33 2.80 -2.83
N PHE A 209 20.21 2.37 -3.41
CA PHE A 209 19.40 3.14 -4.34
C PHE A 209 18.22 3.79 -3.62
N ALA A 210 17.90 5.02 -4.02
CA ALA A 210 16.66 5.66 -3.64
C ALA A 210 15.46 4.79 -4.07
N ASP A 211 14.38 4.82 -3.29
CA ASP A 211 13.15 4.10 -3.63
C ASP A 211 12.48 4.75 -4.86
N TRP A 212 12.69 4.16 -6.03
CA TRP A 212 12.10 4.63 -7.30
C TRP A 212 10.58 4.47 -7.34
N PHE A 213 9.99 3.72 -6.40
CA PHE A 213 8.56 3.44 -6.30
C PHE A 213 7.98 3.90 -4.96
N ALA A 214 8.54 4.97 -4.38
CA ALA A 214 8.12 5.51 -3.09
C ALA A 214 6.64 5.97 -3.04
N HIS A 215 5.98 6.11 -4.20
CA HIS A 215 4.60 6.57 -4.32
C HIS A 215 3.80 5.70 -5.30
N GLY A 216 2.48 5.64 -5.10
CA GLY A 216 1.58 5.09 -6.11
C GLY A 216 1.63 5.89 -7.43
N SER A 217 1.14 5.29 -8.52
CA SER A 217 1.19 5.93 -9.85
C SER A 217 0.40 7.24 -9.89
N ALA A 218 -0.81 7.24 -9.37
CA ALA A 218 -1.66 8.43 -9.26
C ALA A 218 -1.05 9.47 -8.31
N GLU A 219 -0.57 9.02 -7.16
CA GLU A 219 0.09 9.85 -6.16
C GLU A 219 1.33 10.54 -6.74
N SER A 220 2.10 9.86 -7.59
CA SER A 220 3.25 10.43 -8.31
C SER A 220 2.83 11.54 -9.27
N VAL A 221 1.70 11.38 -9.97
CA VAL A 221 1.14 12.41 -10.85
C VAL A 221 0.68 13.63 -10.05
N TYR A 222 0.01 13.41 -8.90
CA TYR A 222 -0.38 14.49 -8.00
C TYR A 222 0.85 15.26 -7.47
N LEU A 223 1.90 14.57 -7.04
CA LEU A 223 3.15 15.22 -6.62
C LEU A 223 3.77 16.05 -7.75
N ALA A 224 3.81 15.53 -8.99
CA ALA A 224 4.30 16.27 -10.15
C ALA A 224 3.43 17.50 -10.50
N MET A 225 2.15 17.49 -10.10
CA MET A 225 1.24 18.64 -10.18
C MET A 225 1.35 19.60 -8.98
N GLY A 226 2.27 19.36 -8.04
CA GLY A 226 2.41 20.15 -6.82
C GLY A 226 1.25 19.97 -5.85
N ILE A 227 0.57 18.82 -5.90
CA ILE A 227 -0.54 18.45 -5.03
C ILE A 227 -0.01 17.44 -4.01
N ASP A 228 -0.28 17.70 -2.73
CA ASP A 228 -0.03 16.74 -1.66
C ASP A 228 -1.09 15.62 -1.72
N PRO A 229 -0.75 14.37 -2.07
CA PRO A 229 -1.72 13.29 -2.21
C PRO A 229 -2.45 12.98 -0.90
N GLN A 230 -1.85 13.26 0.26
CA GLN A 230 -2.49 13.04 1.56
C GLN A 230 -3.66 13.99 1.82
N LYS A 231 -3.73 15.11 1.10
CA LYS A 231 -4.85 16.07 1.15
C LYS A 231 -5.94 15.76 0.13
N THR A 232 -5.74 14.77 -0.72
CA THR A 232 -6.74 14.33 -1.70
C THR A 232 -7.53 13.15 -1.15
N PRO A 233 -8.85 13.07 -1.42
CA PRO A 233 -9.60 11.86 -1.12
C PRO A 233 -9.02 10.65 -1.84
N ALA A 234 -9.10 9.47 -1.22
CA ALA A 234 -8.66 8.23 -1.85
C ALA A 234 -9.42 7.99 -3.18
N LEU A 235 -8.69 7.48 -4.17
CA LEU A 235 -9.25 7.13 -5.48
C LEU A 235 -10.03 5.81 -5.41
N SER A 236 -11.02 5.61 -6.27
CA SER A 236 -11.63 4.28 -6.40
C SER A 236 -10.61 3.26 -6.89
N GLY A 237 -10.53 2.13 -6.19
CA GLY A 237 -9.66 1.01 -6.54
C GLY A 237 -10.33 -0.06 -7.39
N ASP A 238 -11.66 -0.05 -7.49
CA ASP A 238 -12.50 -0.97 -8.29
C ASP A 238 -13.20 -0.26 -9.46
N ASP A 239 -12.94 1.03 -9.64
CA ASP A 239 -13.51 1.89 -10.68
C ASP A 239 -15.05 1.97 -10.65
N THR A 240 -15.67 1.76 -9.48
CA THR A 240 -17.13 1.76 -9.31
C THR A 240 -17.74 3.14 -9.04
N ASP A 241 -16.92 4.15 -8.75
CA ASP A 241 -17.37 5.53 -8.57
C ASP A 241 -18.03 6.07 -9.84
N ASP A 242 -19.15 6.78 -9.68
CA ASP A 242 -19.79 7.48 -10.80
C ASP A 242 -18.94 8.64 -11.34
N ILE A 243 -19.25 9.07 -12.57
CA ILE A 243 -18.50 10.12 -13.27
C ILE A 243 -18.48 11.45 -12.51
N LEU A 244 -19.57 11.81 -11.81
CA LEU A 244 -19.63 13.05 -11.05
C LEU A 244 -18.72 13.00 -9.82
N THR A 245 -18.70 11.89 -9.10
CA THR A 245 -17.77 11.67 -7.98
C THR A 245 -16.32 11.82 -8.44
N LYS A 246 -15.95 11.15 -9.54
CA LYS A 246 -14.61 11.21 -10.14
C LYS A 246 -14.24 12.63 -10.57
N VAL A 247 -15.10 13.30 -11.32
CA VAL A 247 -14.89 14.69 -11.77
C VAL A 247 -14.76 15.66 -10.60
N THR A 248 -15.59 15.48 -9.56
CA THR A 248 -15.54 16.32 -8.36
C THR A 248 -14.20 16.16 -7.63
N ARG A 249 -13.68 14.92 -7.53
CA ARG A 249 -12.38 14.63 -6.92
C ARG A 249 -11.23 15.22 -7.75
N ALA A 250 -11.25 15.10 -9.08
CA ALA A 250 -10.27 15.73 -9.97
C ALA A 250 -10.26 17.26 -9.85
N ILE A 251 -11.43 17.92 -9.89
CA ILE A 251 -11.54 19.37 -9.71
C ILE A 251 -10.99 19.79 -8.33
N SER A 252 -11.27 19.01 -7.29
CA SER A 252 -10.76 19.28 -5.94
C SER A 252 -9.24 19.17 -5.88
N ALA A 253 -8.64 18.17 -6.53
CA ALA A 253 -7.20 18.01 -6.63
C ALA A 253 -6.54 19.20 -7.36
N VAL A 254 -7.11 19.65 -8.48
CA VAL A 254 -6.62 20.85 -9.21
C VAL A 254 -6.67 22.10 -8.33
N ARG A 255 -7.73 22.28 -7.54
CA ARG A 255 -7.85 23.43 -6.61
C ARG A 255 -6.84 23.40 -5.46
N LEU A 256 -6.39 22.22 -5.04
CA LEU A 256 -5.36 22.07 -4.00
C LEU A 256 -3.95 22.36 -4.53
N GLY A 257 -3.70 22.12 -5.82
CA GLY A 257 -2.40 22.34 -6.44
C GLY A 257 -2.12 23.82 -6.74
N THR A 258 -0.84 24.17 -6.75
CA THR A 258 -0.41 25.55 -7.04
C THR A 258 -0.49 25.82 -8.56
N PRO A 259 -1.01 26.99 -8.98
CA PRO A 259 -0.91 27.42 -10.38
C PRO A 259 0.52 27.35 -10.92
N ARG A 260 0.69 26.79 -12.11
CA ARG A 260 1.98 26.70 -12.81
C ARG A 260 2.30 27.97 -13.58
N THR A 261 1.27 28.68 -14.04
CA THR A 261 1.41 29.94 -14.78
C THR A 261 0.55 31.06 -14.18
N PRO A 262 0.96 32.33 -14.32
CA PRO A 262 0.08 33.48 -14.12
C PRO A 262 -1.26 33.32 -14.85
N GLY A 263 -2.33 33.86 -14.26
CA GLY A 263 -3.63 33.94 -14.92
C GLY A 263 -4.56 32.73 -14.74
N GLU A 264 -4.13 31.60 -14.15
CA GLU A 264 -5.05 30.47 -13.88
C GLU A 264 -6.23 30.88 -12.98
N ASN A 265 -5.99 31.77 -12.01
CA ASN A 265 -7.02 32.28 -11.09
C ASN A 265 -8.07 33.16 -11.80
N ALA A 266 -7.84 33.55 -13.05
CA ALA A 266 -8.82 34.27 -13.87
C ALA A 266 -9.98 33.38 -14.33
N TRP A 267 -9.97 32.09 -14.00
CA TRP A 267 -10.92 31.11 -14.50
C TRP A 267 -11.63 30.37 -13.39
N ARG A 268 -12.91 30.09 -13.60
CA ARG A 268 -13.79 29.36 -12.68
C ARG A 268 -14.22 28.05 -13.32
N ILE A 269 -13.94 26.95 -12.64
CA ILE A 269 -14.33 25.59 -13.06
C ILE A 269 -15.67 25.21 -12.42
N ARG A 270 -16.64 24.77 -13.23
CA ARG A 270 -17.95 24.27 -12.80
C ARG A 270 -18.28 22.93 -13.46
N PRO A 271 -18.58 21.86 -12.71
CA PRO A 271 -19.12 20.64 -13.29
C PRO A 271 -20.56 20.88 -13.78
N ALA A 272 -20.92 20.26 -14.90
CA ALA A 272 -22.23 20.32 -15.54
C ALA A 272 -22.62 18.92 -16.06
N GLY A 273 -23.87 18.74 -16.50
CA GLY A 273 -24.32 17.48 -17.13
C GLY A 273 -24.11 16.24 -16.25
N SER A 274 -24.27 16.37 -14.93
CA SER A 274 -23.99 15.29 -13.96
C SER A 274 -22.55 14.74 -14.07
N GLY A 275 -21.58 15.62 -14.34
CA GLY A 275 -20.16 15.27 -14.44
C GLY A 275 -19.68 14.97 -15.87
N SER A 276 -20.59 14.77 -16.84
CA SER A 276 -20.19 14.53 -18.24
C SER A 276 -19.61 15.75 -18.95
N ARG A 277 -19.71 16.94 -18.35
CA ARG A 277 -19.14 18.18 -18.88
C ARG A 277 -18.58 19.04 -17.75
N ILE A 278 -17.54 19.80 -18.05
CA ILE A 278 -16.99 20.84 -17.18
C ILE A 278 -16.96 22.15 -17.97
N GLU A 279 -17.53 23.20 -17.39
CA GLU A 279 -17.52 24.56 -17.93
C GLU A 279 -16.42 25.38 -17.22
N ILE A 280 -15.57 26.03 -18.00
CA ILE A 280 -14.54 26.95 -17.52
C ILE A 280 -14.87 28.34 -18.06
N ASP A 281 -15.33 29.23 -17.18
CA ASP A 281 -15.66 30.63 -17.54
C ASP A 281 -14.70 31.61 -16.85
N PRO A 282 -14.67 32.89 -17.28
CA PRO A 282 -13.96 33.92 -16.57
C PRO A 282 -14.46 34.06 -15.14
N ALA A 283 -13.53 34.14 -14.20
CA ALA A 283 -13.81 34.49 -12.82
C ALA A 283 -14.22 35.97 -12.74
N ASN A 284 -15.14 36.29 -11.83
CA ASN A 284 -15.57 37.67 -11.61
C ASN A 284 -14.54 38.42 -10.74
N ILE A 285 -13.33 38.62 -11.30
CA ILE A 285 -12.20 39.28 -10.66
C ILE A 285 -11.58 40.30 -11.61
N GLU A 286 -10.93 41.32 -11.04
CA GLU A 286 -10.11 42.24 -11.83
C GLU A 286 -8.82 41.53 -12.28
N LEU A 287 -8.58 41.53 -13.60
CA LEU A 287 -7.36 40.94 -14.16
C LEU A 287 -6.16 41.83 -13.86
N THR A 288 -5.26 41.32 -13.05
CA THR A 288 -3.99 41.96 -12.73
C THR A 288 -2.84 41.16 -13.32
N SER A 289 -1.78 41.86 -13.72
CA SER A 289 -0.56 41.19 -14.18
C SER A 289 0.24 40.68 -12.98
N HIS A 290 0.61 39.41 -13.02
CA HIS A 290 1.43 38.77 -12.00
C HIS A 290 2.89 38.62 -12.44
N ALA A 291 3.17 38.71 -13.76
CA ALA A 291 4.52 38.55 -14.31
C ALA A 291 4.98 39.76 -15.14
N GLY A 292 4.31 40.91 -15.04
CA GLY A 292 4.60 42.11 -15.81
C GLY A 292 4.11 42.08 -17.28
N GLY A 293 3.34 41.05 -17.66
CA GLY A 293 2.71 40.94 -18.97
C GLY A 293 1.35 41.65 -19.06
N HIS A 294 0.71 41.56 -20.23
CA HIS A 294 -0.66 42.05 -20.39
C HIS A 294 -1.64 41.11 -19.66
N PRO A 295 -2.50 41.59 -18.73
CA PRO A 295 -3.34 40.72 -17.89
C PRO A 295 -4.21 39.73 -18.69
N MET A 296 -4.77 40.18 -19.82
CA MET A 296 -5.57 39.31 -20.71
C MET A 296 -4.73 38.17 -21.32
N MET A 297 -3.48 38.44 -21.68
CA MET A 297 -2.60 37.42 -22.27
C MET A 297 -2.16 36.41 -21.20
N GLU A 298 -1.87 36.88 -19.98
CA GLU A 298 -1.61 36.00 -18.84
C GLU A 298 -2.84 35.12 -18.55
N ALA A 299 -4.05 35.67 -18.57
CA ALA A 299 -5.28 34.89 -18.43
C ALA A 299 -5.43 33.82 -19.51
N THR A 300 -5.19 34.15 -20.79
CA THR A 300 -5.25 33.16 -21.89
C THR A 300 -4.25 32.02 -21.73
N VAL A 301 -2.99 32.32 -21.37
CA VAL A 301 -1.98 31.29 -21.09
C VAL A 301 -2.39 30.46 -19.87
N GLY A 302 -2.90 31.12 -18.82
CA GLY A 302 -3.43 30.49 -17.63
C GLY A 302 -4.59 29.52 -17.92
N LEU A 303 -5.46 29.82 -18.88
CA LEU A 303 -6.54 28.90 -19.27
C LEU A 303 -5.98 27.58 -19.81
N GLY A 304 -4.98 27.66 -20.70
CA GLY A 304 -4.33 26.47 -21.26
C GLY A 304 -3.64 25.63 -20.18
N ALA A 305 -2.92 26.27 -19.27
CA ALA A 305 -2.27 25.58 -18.14
C ALA A 305 -3.29 24.96 -17.16
N LEU A 306 -4.41 25.64 -16.90
CA LEU A 306 -5.48 25.12 -16.07
C LEU A 306 -6.13 23.89 -16.69
N ILE A 307 -6.40 23.93 -17.99
CA ILE A 307 -6.95 22.81 -18.75
C ILE A 307 -5.97 21.63 -18.70
N ASP A 308 -4.67 21.82 -18.94
CA ASP A 308 -3.66 20.75 -18.88
C ASP A 308 -3.64 20.05 -17.51
N ARG A 309 -3.68 20.84 -16.42
CA ARG A 309 -3.76 20.30 -15.06
C ARG A 309 -5.07 19.55 -14.81
N LEU A 310 -6.18 20.08 -15.31
CA LEU A 310 -7.50 19.44 -15.18
C LEU A 310 -7.58 18.13 -15.95
N THR A 311 -7.12 18.10 -17.21
CA THR A 311 -7.07 16.89 -18.02
C THR A 311 -6.16 15.84 -17.41
N THR A 312 -5.04 16.26 -16.81
CA THR A 312 -4.14 15.36 -16.08
C THR A 312 -4.82 14.76 -14.85
N ALA A 313 -5.52 15.56 -14.04
CA ALA A 313 -6.26 15.08 -12.88
C ALA A 313 -7.43 14.15 -13.27
N LEU A 314 -8.13 14.43 -14.36
CA LEU A 314 -9.20 13.56 -14.89
C LEU A 314 -8.62 12.23 -15.41
N ALA A 315 -7.43 12.24 -16.03
CA ALA A 315 -6.77 11.02 -16.47
C ALA A 315 -6.37 10.12 -15.29
N VAL A 316 -6.00 10.70 -14.14
CA VAL A 316 -5.76 9.95 -12.89
C VAL A 316 -7.02 9.23 -12.40
N GLU A 317 -8.20 9.80 -12.64
CA GLU A 317 -9.51 9.21 -12.33
C GLU A 317 -9.99 8.17 -13.35
N ASN A 318 -9.14 7.82 -14.34
CA ASN A 318 -9.47 6.93 -15.46
C ASN A 318 -10.59 7.46 -16.38
N LEU A 319 -10.61 8.78 -16.60
CA LEU A 319 -11.57 9.43 -17.50
C LEU A 319 -10.89 9.89 -18.80
N ASP A 320 -11.64 9.81 -19.91
CA ASP A 320 -11.28 10.38 -21.20
C ASP A 320 -11.93 11.76 -21.37
N VAL A 321 -11.23 12.67 -22.07
CA VAL A 321 -11.61 14.08 -22.17
C VAL A 321 -11.47 14.62 -23.59
N SER A 322 -12.36 15.52 -23.97
CA SER A 322 -12.22 16.37 -25.16
C SER A 322 -12.46 17.83 -24.77
N VAL A 323 -11.72 18.75 -25.40
CA VAL A 323 -11.68 20.16 -25.00
C VAL A 323 -12.08 21.03 -26.18
N ASP A 324 -13.12 21.84 -25.98
CA ASP A 324 -13.58 22.86 -26.91
C ASP A 324 -13.35 24.25 -26.32
N TYR A 325 -12.48 25.03 -26.95
CA TYR A 325 -12.25 26.43 -26.56
C TYR A 325 -13.39 27.32 -27.03
N VAL A 326 -13.85 28.22 -26.17
CA VAL A 326 -14.82 29.25 -26.50
C VAL A 326 -14.06 30.50 -26.92
N TRP A 327 -14.29 30.95 -28.16
CA TRP A 327 -13.60 32.09 -28.76
C TRP A 327 -14.56 33.27 -28.95
N GLY A 328 -14.15 34.45 -28.49
CA GLY A 328 -14.84 35.71 -28.72
C GLY A 328 -14.58 36.28 -30.12
N GLU A 329 -15.32 37.31 -30.49
CA GLU A 329 -15.32 37.93 -31.84
C GLU A 329 -13.93 38.42 -32.31
N ARG A 330 -13.02 38.69 -31.37
CA ARG A 330 -11.66 39.18 -31.66
C ARG A 330 -10.58 38.11 -31.54
N GLY A 331 -10.96 36.83 -31.47
CA GLY A 331 -10.04 35.72 -31.27
C GLY A 331 -9.49 35.62 -29.85
N THR A 332 -10.09 36.35 -28.89
CA THR A 332 -9.80 36.20 -27.46
C THR A 332 -10.49 34.96 -26.93
N THR A 333 -9.80 34.18 -26.10
CA THR A 333 -10.40 33.02 -25.45
C THR A 333 -11.33 33.49 -24.33
N GLU A 334 -12.60 33.10 -24.37
CA GLU A 334 -13.62 33.46 -23.39
C GLU A 334 -13.93 32.31 -22.42
N GLY A 335 -13.33 31.14 -22.62
CA GLY A 335 -13.51 29.98 -21.75
C GLY A 335 -13.23 28.68 -22.47
N ALA A 336 -13.65 27.58 -21.86
CA ALA A 336 -13.60 26.26 -22.48
C ALA A 336 -14.71 25.34 -21.93
N HIS A 337 -15.14 24.40 -22.76
CA HIS A 337 -15.92 23.25 -22.34
C HIS A 337 -15.03 22.00 -22.41
N VAL A 338 -15.06 21.19 -21.35
CA VAL A 338 -14.38 19.90 -21.29
C VAL A 338 -15.43 18.83 -21.19
N ASP A 339 -15.62 18.06 -22.25
CA ASP A 339 -16.50 16.88 -22.25
C ASP A 339 -15.73 15.70 -21.68
N VAL A 340 -16.40 14.95 -20.79
CA VAL A 340 -15.80 13.90 -19.97
C VAL A 340 -16.58 12.60 -20.15
N SER A 341 -15.84 11.50 -20.29
CA SER A 341 -16.42 10.15 -20.44
C SER A 341 -15.57 9.11 -19.72
N PHE A 342 -16.12 7.93 -19.48
CA PHE A 342 -15.34 6.80 -18.98
C PHE A 342 -14.37 6.31 -20.06
N ARG A 343 -13.15 5.97 -19.65
CA ARG A 343 -12.16 5.46 -20.61
C ARG A 343 -12.62 4.18 -21.28
N GLY A 344 -12.54 4.14 -22.60
CA GLY A 344 -12.93 2.97 -23.41
C GLY A 344 -14.45 2.80 -23.62
N ALA A 345 -15.26 3.80 -23.24
CA ALA A 345 -16.66 3.88 -23.67
C ALA A 345 -16.72 4.44 -25.11
N SER A 346 -16.59 3.55 -26.10
CA SER A 346 -16.92 3.84 -27.51
C SER A 346 -18.23 3.18 -27.91
#